data_AF-A0A7C2TLF6-F1
#
_entry.id   AF-A0A7C2TLF6-F1
#
_cell.length_a   1.000
_cell.length_b   1.000
_cell.length_c   1.000
_cell.angle_alpha   90.00
_cell.angle_beta   90.00
_cell.angle_gamma   90.00
#
_symmetry.space_group_name_H-M   'P 1'
#
loop_
_entity.id
_entity.type
_entity.pdbx_description
1 polymer ?
#
loop_
_entity_poly.entity_id
_entity_poly.type
_entity_poly.pdbx_seq_one_letter_code
_entity_poly.pdbx_strand_id
1 'polypeptide(L)'
;MAFTSSDVRIENLSKYLFNAPSWPRSMATVIILGLIIDGAAFRLGEGMAFLGSLAFTIPAITAFVLTKPCIGLMGRSMTWNRSALLALTCMVLGVIITLSGMVVSRGLAALYYSIALGFILGIRLLVLVAIADYRTSRMIVPASLQSLTGMALGSLIFESMFLLLALVLQLVFLLGFILLIWAIDQPLYRAFNVRGLDFLNSFIAHLTDGSKKMEDFFREIGEEVYLPQVTLFFRRPGKRGHIFTVPNVHPGPLGEIGGGNLPKYL
;
A
#
# COMPACT_ATOMS: atom_id res chain seq x y z
N MET A 1 -19.85 -17.01 29.52
CA MET A 1 -20.48 -16.31 28.38
C MET A 1 -20.40 -14.83 28.70
N ALA A 2 -19.36 -14.16 28.21
CA ALA A 2 -19.17 -12.70 28.26
C ALA A 2 -17.85 -12.42 27.52
N PHE A 3 -17.87 -12.52 26.19
CA PHE A 3 -16.81 -11.92 25.39
C PHE A 3 -16.89 -10.41 25.65
N THR A 4 -15.79 -9.81 26.10
CA THR A 4 -15.63 -8.36 26.22
C THR A 4 -15.87 -7.75 24.85
N SER A 5 -17.08 -7.25 24.67
CA SER A 5 -17.57 -6.57 23.47
C SER A 5 -16.80 -5.30 23.07
N SER A 6 -15.70 -4.99 23.75
CA SER A 6 -14.82 -3.84 23.48
C SER A 6 -13.81 -4.16 22.37
N ASP A 7 -13.19 -5.34 22.39
CA ASP A 7 -12.11 -5.68 21.46
C ASP A 7 -12.66 -5.90 20.04
N VAL A 8 -13.79 -6.61 19.94
CA VAL A 8 -14.57 -6.77 18.70
C VAL A 8 -15.16 -5.42 18.20
N ARG A 9 -15.34 -4.43 19.10
CA ARG A 9 -15.84 -3.10 18.72
C ARG A 9 -14.76 -2.20 18.13
N ILE A 10 -13.52 -2.26 18.64
CA ILE A 10 -12.40 -1.51 18.05
C ILE A 10 -12.04 -2.06 16.67
N GLU A 11 -12.11 -3.38 16.49
CA GLU A 11 -11.96 -4.07 15.20
C GLU A 11 -13.05 -3.69 14.17
N ASN A 12 -14.22 -3.24 14.63
CA ASN A 12 -15.26 -2.67 13.77
C ASN A 12 -15.10 -1.17 13.50
N LEU A 13 -14.31 -0.45 14.31
CA LEU A 13 -14.00 0.97 14.10
C LEU A 13 -12.85 1.18 13.12
N SER A 14 -11.89 0.25 13.06
CA SER A 14 -10.81 0.25 12.04
C SER A 14 -11.34 0.20 10.61
N LYS A 15 -12.49 -0.46 10.40
CA LYS A 15 -13.23 -0.51 9.12
C LYS A 15 -13.68 0.87 8.62
N TYR A 16 -13.74 1.87 9.50
CA TYR A 16 -14.07 3.25 9.15
C TYR A 16 -12.84 4.13 8.93
N LEU A 17 -11.63 3.66 9.26
CA LEU A 17 -10.43 4.49 9.16
C LEU A 17 -9.91 4.62 7.73
N PHE A 18 -9.99 3.57 6.88
CA PHE A 18 -9.57 3.65 5.47
C PHE A 18 -10.25 2.59 4.58
N ASN A 19 -11.45 2.89 4.07
CA ASN A 19 -12.01 2.15 2.93
C ASN A 19 -11.65 2.85 1.62
N ALA A 20 -10.86 2.18 0.78
CA ALA A 20 -10.58 2.67 -0.56
C ALA A 20 -11.92 2.86 -1.32
N PRO A 21 -12.13 4.01 -1.99
CA PRO A 21 -13.34 4.26 -2.76
C PRO A 21 -13.54 3.16 -3.80
N SER A 22 -14.81 2.88 -4.12
CA SER A 22 -15.14 1.94 -5.19
C SER A 22 -14.46 2.35 -6.49
N TRP A 23 -13.81 1.41 -7.18
CA TRP A 23 -13.07 1.67 -8.41
C TRP A 23 -13.80 2.50 -9.48
N PRO A 24 -15.14 2.41 -9.68
CA PRO A 24 -15.82 3.24 -10.67
C PRO A 24 -15.78 4.72 -10.32
N ARG A 25 -15.86 5.07 -9.03
CA ARG A 25 -15.79 6.46 -8.56
C ARG A 25 -14.41 7.04 -8.83
N SER A 26 -13.34 6.28 -8.53
CA SER A 26 -11.97 6.72 -8.80
C SER A 26 -11.68 6.86 -10.30
N MET A 27 -12.25 5.98 -11.14
CA MET A 27 -12.09 6.10 -12.59
C MET A 27 -12.92 7.25 -13.17
N ALA A 28 -14.12 7.50 -12.65
CA ALA A 28 -14.90 8.67 -13.01
C ALA A 28 -14.15 9.96 -12.66
N THR A 29 -13.51 10.05 -11.49
CA THR A 29 -12.70 11.21 -11.14
C THR A 29 -11.46 11.36 -12.01
N VAL A 30 -10.79 10.26 -12.40
CA VAL A 30 -9.68 10.29 -13.37
C VAL A 30 -10.14 10.91 -14.70
N ILE A 31 -11.27 10.45 -15.25
CA ILE A 31 -11.79 10.95 -16.54
C ILE A 31 -12.19 12.42 -16.42
N ILE A 32 -12.96 12.79 -15.38
CA ILE A 32 -13.42 14.18 -15.17
C ILE A 32 -12.22 15.12 -15.00
N LEU A 33 -11.23 14.75 -14.18
CA LEU A 33 -10.04 15.55 -13.96
C LEU A 33 -9.24 15.73 -15.26
N GLY A 34 -9.09 14.67 -16.04
CA GLY A 34 -8.48 14.72 -17.37
C GLY A 34 -9.13 15.72 -18.31
N LEU A 35 -10.45 15.66 -18.43
CA LEU A 35 -11.23 16.59 -19.27
C LEU A 35 -11.15 18.04 -18.78
N ILE A 36 -11.12 18.26 -17.46
CA ILE A 36 -10.92 19.60 -16.88
C ILE A 36 -9.56 20.16 -17.29
N ILE A 37 -8.50 19.35 -17.23
CA ILE A 37 -7.15 19.76 -17.62
C ILE A 37 -7.10 20.06 -19.13
N ASP A 38 -7.76 19.26 -19.95
CA ASP A 38 -7.86 19.53 -21.40
C ASP A 38 -8.57 20.85 -21.69
N GLY A 39 -9.68 21.12 -21.00
CA GLY A 39 -10.40 22.39 -21.11
C GLY A 39 -9.55 23.60 -20.70
N ALA A 40 -8.75 23.44 -19.64
CA ALA A 40 -7.80 24.45 -19.20
C ALA A 40 -6.65 24.65 -20.22
N ALA A 41 -6.12 23.57 -20.76
CA ALA A 41 -5.07 23.61 -21.78
C ALA A 41 -5.56 24.25 -23.09
N PHE A 42 -6.79 23.96 -23.51
CA PHE A 42 -7.42 24.56 -24.69
C PHE A 42 -7.55 26.09 -24.56
N ARG A 43 -7.94 26.58 -23.37
CA ARG A 43 -8.01 28.02 -23.06
C ARG A 43 -6.66 28.74 -23.14
N LEU A 44 -5.54 28.02 -22.94
CA LEU A 44 -4.20 28.59 -22.93
C LEU A 44 -3.58 28.78 -24.33
N GLY A 45 -4.21 28.24 -25.37
CA GLY A 45 -4.04 28.70 -26.77
C GLY A 45 -2.81 28.24 -27.54
N GLU A 46 -2.03 27.27 -27.04
CA GLU A 46 -0.78 26.86 -27.70
C GLU A 46 -0.57 25.35 -27.63
N GLY A 47 -0.89 24.61 -28.71
CA GLY A 47 -0.35 23.27 -29.04
C GLY A 47 -0.54 22.11 -28.06
N MET A 48 -0.90 22.36 -26.80
CA MET A 48 -1.09 21.38 -25.72
C MET A 48 -2.53 20.87 -25.69
N ALA A 49 -3.15 20.72 -26.86
CA ALA A 49 -4.44 20.09 -26.95
C ALA A 49 -4.34 18.66 -26.42
N PHE A 50 -5.31 18.24 -25.61
CA PHE A 50 -5.38 16.89 -25.03
C PHE A 50 -4.27 16.54 -24.01
N LEU A 51 -3.60 17.52 -23.40
CA LEU A 51 -2.60 17.28 -22.34
C LEU A 51 -3.16 16.43 -21.19
N GLY A 52 -4.34 16.75 -20.68
CA GLY A 52 -5.04 16.02 -19.63
C GLY A 52 -5.37 14.58 -20.02
N SER A 53 -5.93 14.39 -21.22
CA SER A 53 -6.29 13.06 -21.72
C SER A 53 -5.05 12.19 -21.99
N LEU A 54 -4.12 12.68 -22.80
CA LEU A 54 -2.96 11.92 -23.26
C LEU A 54 -1.91 11.75 -22.16
N ALA A 55 -1.55 12.81 -21.43
CA ALA A 55 -0.44 12.77 -20.49
C ALA A 55 -0.83 12.22 -19.10
N PHE A 56 -2.12 12.23 -18.73
CA PHE A 56 -2.55 11.84 -17.39
C PHE A 56 -3.63 10.76 -17.38
N THR A 57 -4.70 10.92 -18.17
CA THR A 57 -5.88 10.04 -18.11
C THR A 57 -5.59 8.65 -18.67
N ILE A 58 -5.06 8.58 -19.89
CA ILE A 58 -4.72 7.28 -20.52
C ILE A 58 -3.66 6.53 -19.71
N PRO A 59 -2.56 7.16 -19.23
CA PRO A 59 -1.61 6.48 -18.35
C PRO A 59 -2.24 5.97 -17.05
N ALA A 60 -3.13 6.74 -16.42
CA ALA A 60 -3.82 6.32 -15.20
C ALA A 60 -4.74 5.12 -15.44
N ILE A 61 -5.54 5.13 -16.52
CA ILE A 61 -6.41 4.01 -16.90
C ILE A 61 -5.58 2.77 -17.24
N THR A 62 -4.52 2.93 -18.03
CA THR A 62 -3.61 1.84 -18.40
C THR A 62 -3.02 1.19 -17.17
N ALA A 63 -2.56 2.01 -16.21
CA ALA A 63 -2.02 1.52 -14.97
C ALA A 63 -3.08 0.82 -14.11
N PHE A 64 -4.30 1.36 -14.00
CA PHE A 64 -5.42 0.71 -13.30
C PHE A 64 -5.72 -0.69 -13.87
N VAL A 65 -5.86 -0.80 -15.18
CA VAL A 65 -6.23 -2.06 -15.86
C VAL A 65 -5.10 -3.10 -15.74
N LEU A 66 -3.85 -2.69 -15.90
CA LEU A 66 -2.71 -3.61 -15.98
C LEU A 66 -2.10 -3.96 -14.61
N THR A 67 -2.21 -3.10 -13.58
CA THR A 67 -1.52 -3.34 -12.30
C THR A 67 -2.01 -4.61 -11.61
N LYS A 68 -3.33 -4.80 -11.52
CA LYS A 68 -3.91 -5.99 -10.88
C LYS A 68 -3.50 -7.30 -11.57
N PRO A 69 -3.66 -7.48 -12.90
CA PRO A 69 -3.24 -8.71 -13.57
C PRO A 69 -1.73 -8.93 -13.47
N CYS A 70 -0.91 -7.87 -13.59
CA CYS A 70 0.53 -7.99 -13.41
C CYS A 70 0.90 -8.55 -12.03
N ILE A 71 0.24 -8.10 -10.96
CA ILE A 71 0.45 -8.62 -9.59
C ILE A 71 -0.11 -10.04 -9.44
N GLY A 72 -1.26 -10.33 -10.07
CA GLY A 72 -1.90 -11.64 -10.06
C GLY A 72 -1.04 -12.74 -10.66
N LEU A 73 -0.31 -12.44 -11.75
CA LEU A 73 0.66 -13.36 -12.37
C LEU A 73 1.80 -13.76 -11.41
N MET A 74 2.02 -13.00 -10.33
CA MET A 74 3.05 -13.26 -9.32
C MET A 74 2.50 -14.03 -8.11
N GLY A 75 1.25 -14.48 -8.15
CA GLY A 75 0.58 -15.21 -7.07
C GLY A 75 0.15 -14.32 -5.88
N ARG A 76 0.02 -13.01 -6.09
CA ARG A 76 -0.38 -12.03 -5.06
C ARG A 76 -1.71 -11.40 -5.41
N SER A 77 -2.47 -10.99 -4.39
CA SER A 77 -3.79 -10.39 -4.57
C SER A 77 -3.77 -8.88 -4.32
N MET A 78 -4.37 -8.13 -5.24
CA MET A 78 -4.66 -6.70 -5.08
C MET A 78 -6.13 -6.46 -5.48
N THR A 79 -6.84 -5.65 -4.70
CA THR A 79 -8.22 -5.28 -5.03
C THR A 79 -8.25 -4.22 -6.13
N TRP A 80 -9.30 -4.25 -6.97
CA TRP A 80 -9.51 -3.23 -8.00
C TRP A 80 -9.63 -1.81 -7.42
N ASN A 81 -10.25 -1.68 -6.23
CA ASN A 81 -10.40 -0.39 -5.54
C ASN A 81 -9.05 0.23 -5.17
N ARG A 82 -8.11 -0.58 -4.63
CA ARG A 82 -6.76 -0.12 -4.28
C ARG A 82 -5.97 0.28 -5.53
N SER A 83 -6.09 -0.47 -6.63
CA SER A 83 -5.42 -0.14 -7.89
C SER A 83 -5.94 1.16 -8.50
N ALA A 84 -7.26 1.35 -8.50
CA ALA A 84 -7.91 2.56 -9.01
C ALA A 84 -7.57 3.80 -8.17
N LEU A 85 -7.58 3.66 -6.84
CA LEU A 85 -7.17 4.73 -5.93
C LEU A 85 -5.70 5.12 -6.17
N LEU A 86 -4.80 4.14 -6.27
CA LEU A 86 -3.38 4.40 -6.51
C LEU A 86 -3.15 5.13 -7.85
N ALA A 87 -3.84 4.72 -8.92
CA ALA A 87 -3.77 5.38 -10.21
C ALA A 87 -4.24 6.85 -10.15
N LEU A 88 -5.37 7.11 -9.47
CA LEU A 88 -5.90 8.45 -9.23
C LEU A 88 -4.94 9.31 -8.40
N THR A 89 -4.42 8.78 -7.29
CA THR A 89 -3.49 9.52 -6.42
C THR A 89 -2.22 9.92 -7.17
N CYS A 90 -1.65 8.99 -7.96
CA CYS A 90 -0.52 9.28 -8.83
C CYS A 90 -0.86 10.33 -9.90
N MET A 91 -2.06 10.26 -10.49
CA MET A 91 -2.53 11.26 -11.46
C MET A 91 -2.60 12.65 -10.83
N VAL A 92 -3.26 12.79 -9.69
CA VAL A 92 -3.42 14.06 -8.97
C VAL A 92 -2.06 14.67 -8.62
N LEU A 93 -1.14 13.87 -8.07
CA LEU A 93 0.22 14.31 -7.78
C LEU A 93 0.95 14.77 -9.04
N GLY A 94 0.88 14.00 -10.12
CA GLY A 94 1.54 14.35 -11.37
C GLY A 94 1.00 15.64 -11.98
N VAL A 95 -0.31 15.86 -11.89
CA VAL A 95 -0.98 17.09 -12.33
C VAL A 95 -0.50 18.28 -11.51
N ILE A 96 -0.47 18.17 -10.18
CA ILE A 96 0.01 19.25 -9.30
C ILE A 96 1.46 19.63 -9.63
N ILE A 97 2.35 18.65 -9.76
CA ILE A 97 3.77 18.90 -10.08
C ILE A 97 3.87 19.56 -11.46
N THR A 98 3.21 19.03 -12.48
CA THR A 98 3.29 19.58 -13.84
C THR A 98 2.74 21.01 -13.91
N LEU A 99 1.58 21.26 -13.29
CA LEU A 99 0.99 22.60 -13.24
C LEU A 99 1.87 23.60 -12.50
N SER A 100 2.58 23.19 -11.45
CA SER A 100 3.49 24.10 -10.73
C SER A 100 4.61 24.64 -11.63
N GLY A 101 5.13 23.82 -12.54
CA GLY A 101 6.09 24.27 -13.56
C GLY A 101 5.46 25.22 -14.56
N MET A 102 4.25 24.92 -15.02
CA MET A 102 3.52 25.74 -16.00
C MET A 102 3.15 27.13 -15.48
N VAL A 103 2.89 27.27 -14.17
CA VAL A 103 2.63 28.58 -13.54
C VAL A 103 3.88 29.49 -13.59
N VAL A 104 5.08 28.91 -13.46
CA VAL A 104 6.34 29.65 -13.55
C VAL A 104 6.68 29.99 -14.99
N SER A 105 6.69 28.99 -15.87
CA SER A 105 6.93 29.17 -17.30
C SER A 105 6.43 27.96 -18.10
N ARG A 106 5.81 28.21 -19.25
CA ARG A 106 5.33 27.15 -20.15
C ARG A 106 6.48 26.27 -20.66
N GLY A 107 7.67 26.83 -20.87
CA GLY A 107 8.85 26.08 -21.31
C GLY A 107 9.35 25.04 -20.30
N LEU A 108 8.95 25.14 -19.04
CA LEU A 108 9.30 24.17 -17.99
C LEU A 108 8.34 22.98 -17.93
N ALA A 109 7.25 22.96 -18.71
CA ALA A 109 6.24 21.91 -18.66
C ALA A 109 6.84 20.51 -18.90
N ALA A 110 7.72 20.36 -19.89
CA ALA A 110 8.38 19.08 -20.20
C ALA A 110 9.26 18.58 -19.04
N LEU A 111 10.00 19.48 -18.38
CA LEU A 111 10.83 19.17 -17.22
C LEU A 111 9.97 18.74 -16.03
N TYR A 112 8.96 19.51 -15.67
CA TYR A 112 8.11 19.21 -14.52
C TYR A 112 7.25 17.98 -14.75
N TYR A 113 6.79 17.73 -15.97
CA TYR A 113 6.12 16.49 -16.33
C TYR A 113 7.08 15.28 -16.21
N SER A 114 8.33 15.42 -16.65
CA SER A 114 9.35 14.37 -16.47
C SER A 114 9.64 14.07 -14.99
N ILE A 115 9.74 15.11 -14.16
CA ILE A 115 9.86 14.99 -12.69
C ILE A 115 8.63 14.30 -12.11
N ALA A 116 7.43 14.68 -12.55
CA ALA A 116 6.17 14.07 -12.15
C ALA A 116 6.14 12.57 -12.45
N LEU A 117 6.58 12.15 -13.64
CA LEU A 117 6.68 10.73 -14.02
C LEU A 117 7.64 9.95 -13.12
N GLY A 118 8.75 10.56 -12.72
CA GLY A 118 9.69 10.00 -11.73
C GLY A 118 9.06 9.81 -10.36
N PHE A 119 8.37 10.83 -9.84
CA PHE A 119 7.63 10.73 -8.57
C PHE A 119 6.50 9.71 -8.62
N ILE A 120 5.75 9.66 -9.72
CA ILE A 120 4.70 8.65 -9.94
C ILE A 120 5.31 7.25 -9.83
N LEU A 121 6.42 6.98 -10.52
CA LEU A 121 7.11 5.69 -10.43
C LEU A 121 7.53 5.36 -9.00
N GLY A 122 8.21 6.31 -8.34
CA GLY A 122 8.75 6.12 -7.00
C GLY A 122 7.69 5.87 -5.93
N ILE A 123 6.68 6.72 -5.87
CA ILE A 123 5.58 6.58 -4.91
C ILE A 123 4.78 5.31 -5.19
N ARG A 124 4.51 5.02 -6.48
CA ARG A 124 3.79 3.79 -6.84
C ARG A 124 4.58 2.55 -6.45
N LEU A 125 5.90 2.55 -6.62
CA LEU A 125 6.78 1.46 -6.17
C LEU A 125 6.68 1.28 -4.65
N LEU A 126 6.83 2.36 -3.88
CA LEU A 126 6.75 2.32 -2.42
C LEU A 126 5.40 1.76 -1.95
N VAL A 127 4.30 2.26 -2.49
CA VAL A 127 2.96 1.84 -2.11
C VAL A 127 2.69 0.38 -2.49
N LEU A 128 3.12 -0.07 -3.68
CA LEU A 128 2.94 -1.45 -4.10
C LEU A 128 3.79 -2.41 -3.28
N VAL A 129 5.02 -2.02 -2.92
CA VAL A 129 5.86 -2.79 -2.01
C VAL A 129 5.21 -2.95 -0.63
N ALA A 130 4.56 -1.89 -0.14
CA ALA A 130 3.89 -1.91 1.16
C ALA A 130 2.58 -2.74 1.16
N ILE A 131 1.79 -2.70 0.09
CA ILE A 131 0.42 -3.24 0.08
C ILE A 131 0.30 -4.59 -0.65
N ALA A 132 1.13 -4.87 -1.65
CA ALA A 132 1.00 -6.06 -2.50
C ALA A 132 2.04 -7.14 -2.21
N ASP A 133 3.33 -6.80 -2.25
CA ASP A 133 4.45 -7.72 -1.97
C ASP A 133 5.71 -6.93 -1.58
N TYR A 134 6.35 -7.28 -0.47
CA TYR A 134 7.56 -6.61 0.02
C TYR A 134 8.76 -6.73 -0.94
N ARG A 135 8.72 -7.66 -1.90
CA ARG A 135 9.81 -7.87 -2.85
C ARG A 135 9.87 -6.76 -3.89
N THR A 136 10.74 -5.79 -3.68
CA THR A 136 10.94 -4.63 -4.58
C THR A 136 11.10 -5.02 -6.05
N SER A 137 11.92 -6.04 -6.36
CA SER A 137 12.16 -6.48 -7.74
C SER A 137 10.89 -6.89 -8.48
N ARG A 138 9.92 -7.46 -7.76
CA ARG A 138 8.63 -7.86 -8.33
C ARG A 138 7.72 -6.67 -8.61
N MET A 139 7.84 -5.60 -7.82
CA MET A 139 6.96 -4.43 -7.87
C MET A 139 7.45 -3.34 -8.83
N ILE A 140 8.68 -3.43 -9.36
CA ILE A 140 9.19 -2.48 -10.37
C ILE A 140 8.31 -2.45 -11.62
N VAL A 141 7.92 -3.62 -12.14
CA VAL A 141 7.11 -3.70 -13.38
C VAL A 141 5.71 -3.11 -13.18
N PRO A 142 4.91 -3.51 -12.17
CA PRO A 142 3.61 -2.87 -11.96
C PRO A 142 3.69 -1.39 -11.59
N ALA A 143 4.79 -0.95 -10.96
CA ALA A 143 5.01 0.46 -10.63
C ALA A 143 5.34 1.31 -11.86
N SER A 144 6.00 0.73 -12.87
CA SER A 144 6.41 1.47 -14.06
C SER A 144 5.29 1.68 -15.08
N LEU A 145 4.19 0.94 -15.01
CA LEU A 145 3.07 1.03 -15.97
C LEU A 145 2.58 2.46 -16.20
N GLN A 146 2.23 3.19 -15.14
CA GLN A 146 1.71 4.56 -15.29
C GLN A 146 2.77 5.52 -15.83
N SER A 147 4.01 5.39 -15.35
CA SER A 147 5.11 6.29 -15.72
C SER A 147 5.58 6.05 -17.16
N LEU A 148 5.70 4.79 -17.58
CA LEU A 148 6.09 4.42 -18.95
C LEU A 148 5.01 4.79 -19.98
N THR A 149 3.73 4.56 -19.67
CA THR A 149 2.66 5.02 -20.56
C THR A 149 2.61 6.54 -20.65
N GLY A 150 2.84 7.24 -19.53
CA GLY A 150 2.96 8.70 -19.51
C GLY A 150 4.14 9.22 -20.32
N MET A 151 5.31 8.58 -20.21
CA MET A 151 6.49 8.90 -21.02
C MET A 151 6.22 8.71 -22.52
N ALA A 152 5.61 7.59 -22.91
CA ALA A 152 5.31 7.28 -24.30
C ALA A 152 4.27 8.23 -24.93
N LEU A 153 3.26 8.65 -24.16
CA LEU A 153 2.26 9.61 -24.64
C LEU A 153 2.77 11.05 -24.56
N GLY A 154 3.58 11.37 -23.55
CA GLY A 154 4.24 12.67 -23.41
C GLY A 154 5.16 13.00 -24.59
N SER A 155 5.81 12.01 -25.21
CA SER A 155 6.64 12.25 -26.39
C SER A 155 5.87 12.65 -27.65
N LEU A 156 4.54 12.52 -27.65
CA LEU A 156 3.69 13.03 -28.72
C LEU A 156 3.34 14.52 -28.52
N ILE A 157 3.54 15.04 -27.31
CA ILE A 157 3.11 16.38 -26.87
C ILE A 157 4.33 17.31 -26.73
N PHE A 158 5.41 16.80 -26.14
CA PHE A 158 6.63 17.56 -25.86
C PHE A 158 7.71 17.34 -26.93
N GLU A 159 8.70 18.23 -26.96
CA GLU A 159 9.82 18.18 -27.91
C GLU A 159 10.72 16.94 -27.72
N SER A 160 11.57 16.65 -28.71
CA SER A 160 12.42 15.45 -28.76
C SER A 160 13.36 15.27 -27.55
N MET A 161 13.80 16.36 -26.91
CA MET A 161 14.63 16.28 -25.71
C MET A 161 13.89 15.75 -24.47
N PHE A 162 12.54 15.79 -24.47
CA PHE A 162 11.71 15.27 -23.38
C PHE A 162 11.98 13.79 -23.10
N LEU A 163 12.09 12.95 -24.13
CA LEU A 163 12.28 11.51 -23.96
C LEU A 163 13.56 11.18 -23.18
N LEU A 164 14.67 11.85 -23.52
CA LEU A 164 15.93 11.67 -22.82
C LEU A 164 15.82 12.11 -21.37
N LEU A 165 15.20 13.27 -21.12
CA LEU A 165 15.01 13.81 -19.78
C LEU A 165 14.11 12.91 -18.92
N ALA A 166 12.98 12.47 -19.48
CA ALA A 166 12.05 11.55 -18.82
C ALA A 166 12.73 10.23 -18.48
N LEU A 167 13.48 9.65 -19.42
CA LEU A 167 14.23 8.41 -19.19
C LEU A 167 15.25 8.56 -18.06
N VAL A 168 16.07 9.61 -18.09
CA VAL A 168 17.09 9.87 -17.07
C VAL A 168 16.44 10.06 -15.71
N LEU A 169 15.41 10.91 -15.61
CA LEU A 169 14.71 11.13 -14.35
C LEU A 169 14.01 9.87 -13.86
N GLN A 170 13.43 9.07 -14.75
CA GLN A 170 12.79 7.81 -14.38
C GLN A 170 13.79 6.83 -13.75
N LEU A 171 15.01 6.73 -14.30
CA LEU A 171 16.09 5.92 -13.72
C LEU A 171 16.56 6.47 -12.36
N VAL A 172 16.77 7.79 -12.27
CA VAL A 172 17.21 8.45 -11.02
C VAL A 172 16.19 8.25 -9.91
N PHE A 173 14.90 8.49 -10.18
CA PHE A 173 13.83 8.29 -9.22
C PHE A 173 13.65 6.82 -8.86
N LEU A 174 13.74 5.90 -9.84
CA LEU A 174 13.68 4.47 -9.56
C LEU A 174 14.78 4.04 -8.58
N LEU A 175 16.02 4.43 -8.87
CA LEU A 175 17.16 4.10 -8.02
C LEU A 175 17.04 4.77 -6.64
N GLY A 176 16.65 6.05 -6.60
CA GLY A 176 16.44 6.79 -5.35
C GLY A 176 15.38 6.16 -4.46
N PHE A 177 14.24 5.72 -5.02
CA PHE A 177 13.20 5.04 -4.26
C PHE A 177 13.57 3.61 -3.88
N ILE A 178 14.34 2.88 -4.69
CA ILE A 178 14.91 1.58 -4.29
C ILE A 178 15.83 1.75 -3.08
N LEU A 179 16.71 2.75 -3.11
CA LEU A 179 17.59 3.08 -1.98
C LEU A 179 16.80 3.52 -0.75
N LEU A 180 15.74 4.32 -0.93
CA LEU A 180 14.85 4.73 0.16
C LEU A 180 14.15 3.52 0.80
N ILE A 181 13.58 2.63 -0.01
CA ILE A 181 12.94 1.40 0.46
C ILE A 181 13.95 0.54 1.23
N TRP A 182 15.17 0.40 0.69
CA TRP A 182 16.25 -0.32 1.36
C TRP A 182 16.64 0.32 2.69
N ALA A 183 16.77 1.65 2.75
CA ALA A 183 17.09 2.38 3.97
C ALA A 183 16.01 2.25 5.05
N ILE A 184 14.74 2.12 4.65
CA ILE A 184 13.61 1.87 5.56
C ILE A 184 13.61 0.41 6.05
N ASP A 185 13.90 -0.56 5.18
CA ASP A 185 13.85 -2.01 5.52
C ASP A 185 15.06 -2.44 6.38
N GLN A 186 16.23 -1.83 6.17
CA GLN A 186 17.49 -2.21 6.83
C GLN A 186 17.50 -2.13 8.36
N PRO A 187 17.04 -1.06 9.04
CA PRO A 187 17.03 -1.01 10.49
C PRO A 187 16.08 -2.04 11.10
N LEU A 188 14.92 -2.30 10.48
CA LEU A 188 13.96 -3.29 10.97
C LEU A 188 14.50 -4.71 10.81
N TYR A 189 15.16 -5.00 9.68
CA TYR A 189 15.85 -6.26 9.46
C TYR A 189 16.96 -6.50 10.50
N ARG A 190 17.77 -5.49 10.84
CA ARG A 190 18.83 -5.62 11.84
C ARG A 190 18.31 -5.84 13.26
N ALA A 191 17.15 -5.30 13.61
CA ALA A 191 16.60 -5.36 14.96
C ALA A 191 15.80 -6.64 15.24
N PHE A 192 14.99 -7.08 14.28
CA PHE A 192 14.06 -8.21 14.47
C PHE A 192 14.42 -9.44 13.64
N ASN A 193 15.47 -9.36 12.80
CA ASN A 193 15.81 -10.39 11.80
C ASN A 193 14.67 -10.71 10.82
N VAL A 194 13.69 -9.81 10.71
CA VAL A 194 12.56 -9.89 9.78
C VAL A 194 12.45 -8.59 8.98
N ARG A 195 12.04 -8.71 7.72
CA ARG A 195 11.89 -7.57 6.81
C ARG A 195 10.71 -6.70 7.26
N GLY A 196 10.98 -5.42 7.48
CA GLY A 196 10.03 -4.55 8.15
C GLY A 196 8.77 -4.24 7.37
N LEU A 197 8.88 -4.26 6.05
CA LEU A 197 7.75 -4.09 5.15
C LEU A 197 6.81 -5.30 5.16
N ASP A 198 7.31 -6.49 5.50
CA ASP A 198 6.50 -7.70 5.64
C ASP A 198 5.66 -7.67 6.92
N PHE A 199 6.25 -7.15 8.01
CA PHE A 199 5.54 -6.86 9.25
C PHE A 199 4.40 -5.85 9.03
N LEU A 200 4.68 -4.72 8.37
CA LEU A 200 3.67 -3.69 8.10
C LEU A 200 2.55 -4.21 7.19
N ASN A 201 2.89 -4.96 6.13
CA ASN A 201 1.90 -5.57 5.25
C ASN A 201 1.01 -6.56 6.01
N SER A 202 1.60 -7.42 6.84
CA SER A 202 0.88 -8.37 7.68
C SER A 202 -0.04 -7.67 8.69
N PHE A 203 0.39 -6.55 9.26
CA PHE A 203 -0.41 -5.71 10.16
C PHE A 203 -1.58 -5.03 9.45
N ILE A 204 -1.35 -4.42 8.30
CA ILE A 204 -2.42 -3.80 7.49
C ILE A 204 -3.41 -4.89 7.03
N ALA A 205 -2.94 -6.02 6.53
CA ALA A 205 -3.80 -7.11 6.08
C ALA A 205 -4.69 -7.67 7.21
N HIS A 206 -4.18 -7.74 8.44
CA HIS A 206 -4.95 -8.15 9.60
C HIS A 206 -6.03 -7.12 9.98
N LEU A 207 -5.65 -5.83 10.07
CA LEU A 207 -6.58 -4.76 10.43
C LEU A 207 -7.68 -4.49 9.37
N THR A 208 -7.35 -4.68 8.09
CA THR A 208 -8.28 -4.34 6.99
C THR A 208 -9.11 -5.52 6.51
N ASP A 209 -8.51 -6.72 6.44
CA ASP A 209 -9.10 -7.88 5.79
C ASP A 209 -9.36 -9.05 6.76
N GLY A 210 -9.10 -8.88 8.08
CA GLY A 210 -9.29 -9.93 9.10
C GLY A 210 -8.40 -11.17 8.88
N SER A 211 -7.28 -11.02 8.16
CA SER A 211 -6.46 -12.16 7.73
C SER A 211 -5.61 -12.72 8.87
N LYS A 212 -5.42 -14.05 8.89
CA LYS A 212 -4.56 -14.76 9.86
C LYS A 212 -3.06 -14.55 9.67
N LYS A 213 -2.62 -13.79 8.66
CA LYS A 213 -1.19 -13.57 8.37
C LYS A 213 -0.39 -13.00 9.54
N MET A 214 -1.04 -12.22 10.40
CA MET A 214 -0.41 -11.70 11.62
C MET A 214 -0.06 -12.82 12.61
N GLU A 215 -0.96 -13.78 12.78
CA GLU A 215 -0.70 -14.95 13.65
C GLU A 215 0.46 -15.77 13.08
N ASP A 216 0.49 -15.99 11.76
CA ASP A 216 1.58 -16.72 11.11
C ASP A 216 2.94 -16.02 11.29
N PHE A 217 2.98 -14.69 11.16
CA PHE A 217 4.19 -13.88 11.40
C PHE A 217 4.69 -14.05 12.84
N PHE A 218 3.81 -13.84 13.83
CA PHE A 218 4.19 -13.97 15.25
C PHE A 218 4.57 -15.41 15.62
N ARG A 219 4.01 -16.41 14.92
CA ARG A 219 4.40 -17.82 15.08
C ARG A 219 5.78 -18.10 14.48
N GLU A 220 6.15 -17.46 13.37
CA GLU A 220 7.45 -17.62 12.74
C GLU A 220 8.59 -16.98 13.56
N ILE A 221 8.35 -15.82 14.17
CA ILE A 221 9.32 -15.18 15.08
C ILE A 221 9.26 -15.69 16.52
N GLY A 222 8.15 -16.34 16.86
CA GLY A 222 7.87 -16.79 18.21
C GLY A 222 8.72 -18.00 18.57
N GLU A 223 9.18 -18.03 19.81
CA GLU A 223 9.84 -19.21 20.37
C GLU A 223 8.84 -20.01 21.19
N GLU A 224 8.84 -21.33 21.04
CA GLU A 224 8.04 -22.21 21.90
C GLU A 224 8.65 -22.25 23.31
N VAL A 225 7.89 -21.81 24.30
CA VAL A 225 8.31 -21.78 25.70
C VAL A 225 7.38 -22.61 26.58
N TYR A 226 7.94 -23.46 27.42
CA TYR A 226 7.21 -24.18 28.47
C TYR A 226 7.13 -23.31 29.72
N LEU A 227 5.91 -22.89 30.07
CA LEU A 227 5.67 -22.05 31.25
C LEU A 227 5.12 -22.90 32.40
N PRO A 228 5.76 -22.87 33.60
CA PRO A 228 5.23 -23.58 34.75
C PRO A 228 3.86 -22.99 35.13
N GLN A 229 2.89 -23.84 35.45
CA GLN A 229 1.58 -23.43 35.95
C GLN A 229 1.36 -24.01 37.34
N VAL A 230 0.89 -23.17 38.27
CA VAL A 230 0.62 -23.60 39.65
C VAL A 230 -0.88 -23.72 39.84
N THR A 231 -1.32 -24.91 40.22
CA THR A 231 -2.72 -25.19 40.54
C THR A 231 -2.83 -25.63 42.01
N LEU A 232 -3.63 -24.91 42.79
CA LEU A 232 -3.96 -25.24 44.16
C LEU A 232 -5.32 -25.92 44.20
N PHE A 233 -5.40 -27.08 44.86
CA PHE A 233 -6.64 -27.84 45.01
C PHE A 233 -7.07 -27.90 46.47
N PHE A 234 -8.32 -27.56 46.73
CA PHE A 234 -8.92 -27.57 48.06
C PHE A 234 -10.14 -28.49 48.08
N ARG A 235 -10.22 -29.44 49.01
CA ARG A 235 -11.40 -30.31 49.15
C ARG A 235 -11.72 -30.56 50.62
N ARG A 236 -13.00 -30.39 50.98
CA ARG A 236 -13.54 -30.77 52.30
C ARG A 236 -14.29 -32.11 52.18
N PRO A 237 -14.22 -33.00 53.19
CA PRO A 237 -14.97 -34.27 53.17
C PRO A 237 -16.46 -34.04 52.91
N GLY A 238 -17.04 -34.78 51.97
CA GLY A 238 -18.45 -34.68 51.58
C GLY A 238 -18.82 -33.46 50.72
N LYS A 239 -17.87 -32.60 50.32
CA LYS A 239 -18.11 -31.44 49.44
C LYS A 239 -17.32 -31.52 48.13
N ARG A 240 -17.81 -30.83 47.10
CA ARG A 240 -17.08 -30.64 45.84
C ARG A 240 -15.77 -29.87 46.10
N GLY A 241 -14.68 -30.31 45.48
CA GLY A 241 -13.40 -29.62 45.55
C GLY A 241 -13.39 -28.35 44.70
N HIS A 242 -12.53 -27.41 45.06
CA HIS A 242 -12.26 -26.19 44.32
C HIS A 242 -10.84 -26.21 43.78
N ILE A 243 -10.69 -25.74 42.54
CA ILE A 243 -9.41 -25.61 41.85
C ILE A 243 -9.13 -24.13 41.68
N PHE A 244 -7.96 -23.69 42.11
CA PHE A 244 -7.46 -22.33 41.90
C PHE A 244 -6.17 -22.40 41.09
N THR A 245 -6.21 -21.92 39.85
CA THR A 245 -5.06 -21.93 38.94
C THR A 245 -4.49 -20.52 38.89
N VAL A 246 -3.19 -20.36 39.15
CA VAL A 246 -2.46 -19.10 38.93
C VAL A 246 -1.75 -19.20 37.59
N PRO A 247 -2.26 -18.55 36.53
CA PRO A 247 -1.60 -18.59 35.23
C PRO A 247 -0.35 -17.71 35.24
N ASN A 248 0.75 -18.23 34.70
CA ASN A 248 1.96 -17.44 34.39
C ASN A 248 1.95 -16.89 32.95
N VAL A 249 0.77 -16.85 32.31
CA VAL A 249 0.59 -16.38 30.94
C VAL A 249 -0.42 -15.25 30.96
N HIS A 250 -0.04 -14.12 30.37
CA HIS A 250 -0.98 -13.02 30.11
C HIS A 250 -1.51 -13.15 28.68
N PRO A 251 -2.84 -13.19 28.48
CA PRO A 251 -3.40 -12.98 27.16
C PRO A 251 -3.23 -11.50 26.78
N GLY A 252 -2.51 -11.06 25.75
CA GLY A 252 -2.26 -11.62 24.45
C GLY A 252 -3.32 -11.10 23.47
N PRO A 253 -3.07 -10.01 22.72
CA PRO A 253 -4.13 -9.32 21.97
C PRO A 253 -4.49 -9.97 20.62
N LEU A 254 -3.81 -11.06 20.22
CA LEU A 254 -3.84 -11.58 18.84
C LEU A 254 -4.31 -13.02 18.77
N GLY A 255 -5.61 -13.23 18.61
CA GLY A 255 -6.20 -14.54 18.31
C GLY A 255 -5.72 -15.66 19.25
N GLU A 256 -5.11 -16.70 18.68
CA GLU A 256 -4.53 -17.82 19.46
C GLU A 256 -3.14 -17.53 20.05
N ILE A 257 -2.44 -16.49 19.59
CA ILE A 257 -1.10 -16.14 20.05
C ILE A 257 -1.19 -15.16 21.20
N GLY A 258 -0.85 -15.68 22.38
CA GLY A 258 -1.06 -14.99 23.65
C GLY A 258 -2.53 -15.02 24.07
N GLY A 259 -3.51 -14.78 23.21
CA GLY A 259 -4.91 -14.51 23.58
C GLY A 259 -5.82 -15.71 23.79
N GLY A 260 -5.32 -16.93 23.67
CA GLY A 260 -6.12 -18.14 23.83
C GLY A 260 -6.79 -18.17 25.21
N ASN A 261 -8.10 -18.44 25.25
CA ASN A 261 -8.78 -18.79 26.49
C ASN A 261 -7.94 -19.85 27.23
N LEU A 262 -7.82 -19.72 28.57
CA LEU A 262 -7.24 -20.77 29.42
C LEU A 262 -7.75 -22.14 28.95
N PRO A 263 -6.88 -23.15 28.84
CA PRO A 263 -7.28 -24.46 28.33
C PRO A 263 -8.50 -24.94 29.11
N LYS A 264 -9.63 -25.03 28.40
CA LYS A 264 -10.84 -25.67 28.91
C LYS A 264 -10.56 -27.16 28.92
N TYR A 265 -10.04 -27.65 30.04
CA TYR A 265 -10.17 -29.08 30.34
C TYR A 265 -11.67 -29.34 30.57
N LEU A 266 -12.28 -30.06 29.63
CA LEU A 266 -13.58 -30.71 29.78
C LEU A 266 -13.52 -31.76 30.90
#